data_AF-A0A915MN30-F1
#
_entry.id   AF-A0A915MN30-F1
#
_cell.length_a   1.000
_cell.length_b   1.000
_cell.length_c   1.000
_cell.angle_alpha   90.00
_cell.angle_beta   90.00
_cell.angle_gamma   90.00
#
_symmetry.space_group_name_H-M   'P 1'
#
loop_
_entity.id
_entity.type
_entity.pdbx_description
1 polymer ?
#
loop_
_entity_poly.entity_id
_entity_poly.type
_entity_poly.pdbx_seq_one_letter_code
_entity_poly.pdbx_strand_id
1 'polypeptide(L)'
;AALLSNSEITKKYSLRPLAKIICFADAATNPIDFPVAPVLLIPKLLSSASLKLGDISLFELNEAFSVVPLAVIKKLGLDPAKVNAHGGAVSLGHPIG
;
A
#
# COMPACT_ATOMS: atom_id res chain seq x y z
N ALA A 1 -12.11 5.40 -10.11
CA ALA A 1 -12.26 6.81 -9.67
C ALA A 1 -12.46 6.84 -8.15
N ALA A 2 -11.87 7.80 -7.45
CA ALA A 2 -12.02 7.99 -6.01
C ALA A 2 -12.40 9.45 -5.71
N LEU A 3 -13.34 9.67 -4.78
CA LEU A 3 -13.70 11.00 -4.30
C LEU A 3 -12.96 11.29 -3.00
N LEU A 4 -12.15 12.35 -2.99
CA LEU A 4 -11.49 12.85 -1.78
C LEU A 4 -12.21 14.09 -1.29
N SER A 5 -12.32 14.23 0.04
CA SER A 5 -12.94 15.37 0.68
C SER A 5 -12.39 15.56 2.08
N ASN A 6 -12.60 16.75 2.66
CA ASN A 6 -12.23 17.06 4.02
C ASN A 6 -13.42 16.88 4.99
N SER A 7 -13.16 16.98 6.29
CA SER A 7 -14.19 16.78 7.32
C SER A 7 -15.30 17.82 7.30
N GLU A 8 -15.04 19.03 6.78
CA GLU A 8 -16.02 20.12 6.72
C GLU A 8 -17.05 19.88 5.61
N ILE A 9 -16.58 19.55 4.41
CA ILE A 9 -17.43 19.27 3.25
C ILE A 9 -18.25 17.99 3.48
N THR A 10 -17.65 16.96 4.06
CA THR A 10 -18.38 15.73 4.39
C THR A 10 -19.52 15.99 5.37
N LYS A 11 -19.32 16.83 6.38
CA LYS A 11 -20.41 17.28 7.29
C LYS A 11 -21.44 18.14 6.57
N LYS A 12 -21.00 19.15 5.81
CA LYS A 12 -21.88 20.10 5.11
C LYS A 12 -22.85 19.40 4.16
N TYR A 13 -22.38 18.40 3.43
CA TYR A 13 -23.18 17.66 2.45
C TYR A 13 -23.66 16.29 2.96
N SER A 14 -23.53 16.00 4.26
CA SER A 14 -23.94 14.72 4.87
C SER A 14 -23.38 13.48 4.15
N LEU A 15 -22.13 13.56 3.68
CA LEU A 15 -21.44 12.46 3.02
C LEU A 15 -20.92 11.46 4.07
N ARG A 16 -21.00 10.16 3.78
CA ARG A 16 -20.45 9.09 4.63
C ARG A 16 -19.02 8.73 4.19
N PRO A 17 -17.97 9.03 4.98
CA PRO A 17 -16.61 8.61 4.66
C PRO A 17 -16.48 7.09 4.72
N LEU A 18 -15.74 6.51 3.76
CA LEU A 18 -15.43 5.07 3.75
C LEU A 18 -14.08 4.76 4.42
N ALA A 19 -13.12 5.66 4.25
CA ALA A 19 -11.77 5.54 4.80
C ALA A 19 -11.15 6.93 4.99
N LYS A 20 -10.02 6.98 5.71
CA LYS A 20 -9.19 8.17 5.87
C LYS A 20 -7.78 7.86 5.40
N ILE A 21 -7.19 8.75 4.59
CA ILE A 21 -5.77 8.70 4.26
C ILE A 21 -5.00 9.22 5.47
N ILE A 22 -4.18 8.37 6.08
CA ILE A 22 -3.43 8.69 7.30
C ILE A 22 -2.01 9.21 7.01
N CYS A 23 -1.38 8.73 5.94
CA CYS A 23 -0.05 9.14 5.51
C CYS A 23 0.17 8.78 4.03
N PHE A 24 1.20 9.37 3.45
CA PHE A 24 1.72 9.05 2.13
C PHE A 24 3.24 9.16 2.20
N ALA A 25 3.93 8.31 1.45
CA ALA A 25 5.38 8.36 1.29
C ALA A 25 5.76 7.81 -0.08
N ASP A 26 6.92 8.22 -0.55
CA ASP A 26 7.62 7.68 -1.71
C ASP A 26 8.97 7.10 -1.27
N ALA A 27 9.50 6.15 -2.03
CA ALA A 27 10.87 5.70 -1.91
C ALA A 27 11.43 5.36 -3.29
N ALA A 28 12.70 5.66 -3.50
CA ALA A 28 13.40 5.39 -4.73
C ALA A 28 14.66 4.55 -4.46
N THR A 29 15.06 3.79 -5.46
CA THR A 29 16.30 3.02 -5.49
C THR A 29 16.83 3.03 -6.93
N ASN A 30 17.96 2.38 -7.19
CA ASN A 30 18.49 2.25 -8.55
C ASN A 30 17.43 1.64 -9.47
N PRO A 31 17.32 2.08 -10.74
CA PRO A 31 16.32 1.58 -11.67
C PRO A 31 16.35 0.05 -11.83
N ILE A 32 17.52 -0.58 -11.76
CA ILE A 32 17.65 -2.04 -11.83
C ILE A 32 17.03 -2.76 -10.63
N ASP A 33 16.93 -2.07 -9.50
CA ASP A 33 16.41 -2.56 -8.23
C ASP A 33 14.97 -2.10 -7.95
N PHE A 34 14.29 -1.48 -8.92
CA PHE A 34 12.91 -1.00 -8.73
C PHE A 34 11.95 -2.04 -8.13
N PRO A 35 12.04 -3.37 -8.40
CA PRO A 35 11.13 -4.36 -7.83
C PRO A 35 11.20 -4.43 -6.30
N VAL A 36 12.30 -4.00 -5.69
CA VAL A 36 12.49 -4.01 -4.23
C VAL A 36 12.29 -2.65 -3.56
N ALA A 37 11.92 -1.61 -4.33
CA ALA A 37 11.59 -0.29 -3.78
C ALA A 37 10.54 -0.34 -2.62
N PRO A 38 9.52 -1.22 -2.64
CA PRO A 38 8.56 -1.31 -1.53
C PRO A 38 9.19 -1.69 -0.18
N VAL A 39 10.35 -2.38 -0.18
CA VAL A 39 11.09 -2.73 1.04
C VAL A 39 11.60 -1.47 1.74
N LEU A 40 11.92 -0.41 0.98
CA LEU A 40 12.32 0.90 1.52
C LEU A 40 11.09 1.73 1.90
N LEU A 41 10.03 1.65 1.10
CA LEU A 41 8.81 2.43 1.27
C LEU A 41 8.05 2.09 2.56
N ILE A 42 7.81 0.80 2.82
CA ILE A 42 6.91 0.36 3.90
C ILE A 42 7.43 0.85 5.28
N PRO A 43 8.71 0.66 5.66
CA PRO A 43 9.23 1.20 6.92
C PRO A 43 9.14 2.73 7.01
N LYS A 44 9.43 3.44 5.90
CA LYS A 44 9.33 4.92 5.85
C LYS A 44 7.89 5.39 6.07
N LEU A 45 6.93 4.76 5.39
CA LEU A 45 5.50 5.07 5.50
C LEU A 45 4.99 4.85 6.93
N LEU A 46 5.31 3.70 7.52
CA LEU A 46 4.91 3.35 8.88
C LEU A 46 5.52 4.29 9.93
N SER A 47 6.79 4.64 9.78
CA SER A 47 7.45 5.62 10.65
C SER A 47 6.77 6.98 10.59
N SER A 48 6.41 7.48 9.39
CA SER A 48 5.70 8.74 9.22
C SER A 48 4.31 8.75 9.85
N ALA A 49 3.69 7.57 9.98
CA ALA A 49 2.39 7.39 10.63
C ALA A 49 2.49 7.01 12.11
N SER A 50 3.69 6.86 12.67
CA SER A 50 3.91 6.29 14.01
C SER A 50 3.24 4.91 14.20
N LEU A 51 3.22 4.10 13.14
CA LEU A 51 2.66 2.74 13.14
C LEU A 51 3.76 1.68 13.07
N LYS A 52 3.41 0.45 13.42
CA LYS A 52 4.24 -0.75 13.30
C LYS A 52 3.63 -1.72 12.30
N LEU A 53 4.42 -2.66 11.80
CA LEU A 53 3.95 -3.71 10.88
C LEU A 53 2.75 -4.49 11.46
N GLY A 54 2.75 -4.75 12.77
CA GLY A 54 1.68 -5.47 13.46
C GLY A 54 0.36 -4.71 13.53
N ASP A 55 0.37 -3.38 13.35
CA ASP A 55 -0.85 -2.56 13.34
C ASP A 55 -1.58 -2.65 12.00
N ILE A 56 -0.93 -3.20 10.97
CA ILE A 56 -1.49 -3.33 9.63
C ILE A 56 -2.24 -4.67 9.49
N SER A 57 -3.51 -4.56 9.15
CA SER A 57 -4.38 -5.73 8.98
C SER A 57 -4.18 -6.41 7.62
N LEU A 58 -4.00 -5.62 6.56
CA LEU A 58 -3.82 -6.09 5.18
C LEU A 58 -2.82 -5.21 4.44
N PHE A 59 -2.07 -5.82 3.53
CA PHE A 59 -1.16 -5.15 2.61
C PHE A 59 -1.63 -5.41 1.18
N GLU A 60 -1.85 -4.34 0.43
CA GLU A 60 -2.07 -4.39 -1.01
C GLU A 60 -0.77 -3.96 -1.70
N LEU A 61 -0.05 -4.94 -2.25
CA LEU A 61 1.21 -4.75 -2.96
C LEU A 61 0.98 -5.05 -4.44
N ASN A 62 1.24 -4.07 -5.31
CA ASN A 62 1.13 -4.29 -6.74
C ASN A 62 2.08 -5.42 -7.19
N GLU A 63 1.54 -6.37 -7.95
CA GLU A 63 2.27 -7.54 -8.43
C GLU A 63 2.75 -7.32 -9.87
N ALA A 64 3.57 -6.29 -10.08
CA ALA A 64 4.14 -6.04 -11.41
C ALA A 64 4.85 -7.29 -11.99
N PHE A 65 5.47 -8.07 -11.09
CA PHE A 65 5.95 -9.42 -11.33
C PHE A 65 5.71 -10.24 -10.06
N SER A 66 5.43 -11.55 -10.17
CA SER A 66 5.14 -12.41 -8.99
C SER A 66 6.25 -12.36 -7.92
N VAL A 67 7.50 -12.12 -8.31
CA VAL A 67 8.63 -12.02 -7.39
C VAL A 67 8.61 -10.76 -6.51
N VAL A 68 7.95 -9.68 -6.95
CA VAL A 68 7.88 -8.39 -6.22
C VAL A 68 7.29 -8.56 -4.83
N PRO A 69 6.03 -9.01 -4.65
CA PRO A 69 5.45 -9.18 -3.32
C PRO A 69 6.22 -10.24 -2.50
N LEU A 70 6.73 -11.31 -3.14
CA LEU A 70 7.51 -12.35 -2.45
C LEU A 70 8.81 -11.80 -1.84
N ALA A 71 9.51 -10.92 -2.56
CA ALA A 71 10.72 -10.27 -2.06
C ALA A 71 10.39 -9.38 -0.85
N VAL A 72 9.29 -8.64 -0.90
CA VAL A 72 8.84 -7.76 0.20
C VAL A 72 8.43 -8.58 1.42
N ILE A 73 7.63 -9.63 1.23
CA ILE A 73 7.24 -10.58 2.28
C ILE A 73 8.48 -11.12 2.99
N LYS A 74 9.44 -11.63 2.23
CA LYS A 74 10.67 -12.21 2.77
C LYS A 74 11.54 -11.18 3.50
N LYS A 75 11.68 -9.97 2.95
CA LYS A 75 12.57 -8.93 3.51
C LYS A 75 12.00 -8.26 4.75
N LEU A 76 10.68 -8.11 4.83
CA LEU A 76 10.01 -7.43 5.95
C LEU A 76 9.33 -8.40 6.93
N GLY A 77 9.35 -9.70 6.65
CA GLY A 77 8.70 -10.71 7.50
C GLY A 77 7.18 -10.53 7.54
N LEU A 78 6.56 -10.16 6.41
CA LEU A 78 5.11 -10.01 6.34
C LEU A 78 4.44 -11.38 6.41
N ASP A 79 3.25 -11.43 7.02
CA ASP A 79 2.38 -12.60 6.95
C ASP A 79 1.82 -12.71 5.51
N PRO A 80 2.11 -13.79 4.76
CA PRO A 80 1.60 -13.96 3.41
C PRO A 80 0.08 -13.94 3.33
N ALA A 81 -0.63 -14.38 4.39
CA ALA A 81 -2.10 -14.38 4.41
C ALA A 81 -2.70 -12.96 4.45
N LYS A 82 -1.89 -11.95 4.80
CA LYS A 82 -2.29 -10.54 4.84
C LYS A 82 -1.91 -9.78 3.57
N VAL A 83 -1.14 -10.36 2.66
CA VAL A 83 -0.71 -9.71 1.41
C VAL A 83 -1.63 -10.13 0.28
N ASN A 84 -2.26 -9.16 -0.37
CA ASN A 84 -3.12 -9.38 -1.56
C ASN A 84 -4.20 -10.45 -1.31
N ALA A 85 -4.89 -10.37 -0.16
CA ALA A 85 -5.85 -11.38 0.28
C ALA A 85 -7.02 -11.62 -0.70
N HIS A 86 -7.26 -10.69 -1.63
CA HIS A 86 -8.31 -10.76 -2.65
C HIS A 86 -7.77 -10.98 -4.07
N GLY A 87 -6.49 -11.36 -4.20
CA GLY A 87 -5.78 -11.47 -5.48
C GLY A 87 -5.09 -10.15 -5.87
N GLY A 88 -4.05 -10.26 -6.68
CA GLY A 88 -3.26 -9.11 -7.14
C GLY A 88 -3.15 -9.02 -8.65
N ALA A 89 -2.25 -8.15 -9.11
CA ALA A 89 -2.14 -7.77 -10.52
C ALA A 89 -1.77 -8.93 -11.46
N VAL A 90 -1.16 -10.01 -10.98
CA VAL A 90 -0.88 -11.21 -11.81
C VAL A 90 -2.20 -11.86 -12.25
N SER A 91 -3.24 -11.82 -11.42
CA SER A 91 -4.55 -12.39 -11.73
C SER A 91 -5.53 -11.36 -12.30
N LEU A 92 -5.53 -10.15 -11.74
CA LEU A 92 -6.52 -9.11 -12.05
C LEU A 92 -6.09 -8.21 -13.22
N GLY A 93 -4.81 -8.27 -13.62
CA GLY A 93 -4.21 -7.37 -14.60
C GLY A 93 -3.73 -6.06 -13.99
N HIS A 94 -2.92 -5.32 -14.75
CA HIS A 94 -2.36 -4.04 -14.35
C HIS A 94 -2.61 -2.96 -15.42
N PRO A 95 -3.77 -2.27 -15.40
CA PRO A 95 -3.94 -1.03 -16.14
C PRO A 95 -3.05 0.03 -15.47
N ILE A 96 -2.01 0.48 -16.18
CA ILE A 96 -0.92 1.31 -15.61
C ILE A 96 -1.42 2.65 -15.01
N GLY A 97 -2.59 3.13 -15.46
CA GLY A 97 -3.16 4.46 -15.13
C GLY A 97 -4.19 4.47 -14.01
#